data_AF-A0A250FB37-F1
#
_entry.id   AF-A0A250FB37-F1
#
_cell.length_a   1.000
_cell.length_b   1.000
_cell.length_c   1.000
_cell.angle_alpha   90.00
_cell.angle_beta   90.00
_cell.angle_gamma   90.00
#
_symmetry.space_group_name_H-M   'P 1'
#
loop_
_entity.id
_entity.type
_entity.pdbx_description
1 polymer ?
#
loop_
_entity_poly.entity_id
_entity_poly.type
_entity_poly.pdbx_seq_one_letter_code
_entity_poly.pdbx_strand_id
1 'polypeptide(L)'
;MKRSIILTALLVLNLSFAVAQAKNSRKEYTAVDNHTYKKGDMLTFGTPARGTEYEYIIISDIVSVGDYITVFTGGTIEEKKSNNATKEQLSKMNGSVIKHFANGVQDNKLAVLKYNDNKEILVFFDKALQNGEIKSQAQDFQTTADKIFANKASSGQGDGNGTVKSFSPDFDVKILSVVGDKKAQTVTVNLLISHKIVHQKVCFNKTCSVFDVKKSKCFDYEGNEYPYKEVGIGNERTTYSVCNTIPTQVPLKTFVTFKQILPSVQGMSFVTIPVAYGAEDGENYTCNDLELSNLVIDWK
;
A
#
# COMPACT_ATOMS: atom_id res chain seq x y z
N MET A 1 11.59 29.64 13.55
CA MET A 1 11.23 30.21 12.23
C MET A 1 11.46 29.15 11.15
N LYS A 2 10.40 28.47 10.70
CA LYS A 2 10.36 27.58 9.51
C LYS A 2 8.91 27.12 9.21
N ARG A 3 7.98 27.28 10.16
CA ARG A 3 6.52 27.11 9.97
C ARG A 3 5.80 28.29 9.28
N SER A 4 6.51 29.37 8.96
CA SER A 4 5.89 30.65 8.53
C SER A 4 5.79 30.83 7.01
N ILE A 5 6.31 29.92 6.18
CA ILE A 5 6.31 30.10 4.72
C ILE A 5 5.10 29.41 4.07
N ILE A 6 4.53 28.39 4.71
CA ILE A 6 3.37 27.64 4.20
C ILE A 6 2.06 28.44 4.35
N LEU A 7 1.90 29.21 5.44
CA LEU A 7 0.71 30.03 5.68
C LEU A 7 0.57 31.18 4.66
N THR A 8 1.69 31.80 4.27
CA THR A 8 1.68 32.90 3.30
C THR A 8 1.40 32.40 1.87
N ALA A 9 1.82 31.18 1.54
CA ALA A 9 1.53 30.55 0.24
C ALA A 9 0.04 30.23 0.05
N LEU A 10 -0.65 29.77 1.10
CA LEU A 10 -2.11 29.51 1.07
C LEU A 10 -2.95 30.80 0.99
N LEU A 11 -2.45 31.92 1.51
CA LEU A 11 -3.17 33.20 1.50
C LEU A 11 -3.10 33.89 0.12
N VAL A 12 -1.97 33.81 -0.57
CA VAL A 12 -1.79 34.39 -1.92
C VAL A 12 -2.49 33.56 -3.00
N LEU A 13 -2.59 32.24 -2.81
CA LEU A 13 -3.37 31.36 -3.69
C LEU A 13 -4.82 31.87 -3.82
N ASN A 14 -5.48 32.20 -2.70
CA ASN A 14 -6.91 32.55 -2.61
C ASN A 14 -7.37 33.83 -3.32
N LEU A 15 -6.51 34.83 -3.50
CA LEU A 15 -6.86 36.07 -4.22
C LEU A 15 -7.14 35.83 -5.72
N SER A 16 -6.50 34.82 -6.31
CA SER A 16 -6.75 34.38 -7.69
C SER A 16 -8.02 33.54 -7.83
N PHE A 17 -8.53 32.92 -6.76
CA PHE A 17 -9.65 31.97 -6.83
C PHE A 17 -11.01 32.64 -6.89
N ALA A 18 -11.24 33.76 -6.21
CA ALA A 18 -12.57 34.40 -6.19
C ALA A 18 -12.98 34.96 -7.57
N VAL A 19 -12.03 35.52 -8.33
CA VAL A 19 -12.30 36.05 -9.69
C VAL A 19 -12.27 34.93 -10.75
N ALA A 20 -11.48 33.87 -10.52
CA ALA A 20 -11.44 32.69 -11.40
C ALA A 20 -12.62 31.72 -11.20
N GLN A 21 -13.23 31.65 -10.00
CA GLN A 21 -14.36 30.77 -9.68
C GLN A 21 -15.60 31.05 -10.54
N ALA A 22 -15.83 32.32 -10.92
CA ALA A 22 -16.97 32.67 -11.77
C ALA A 22 -16.81 32.16 -13.21
N LYS A 23 -15.60 32.19 -13.79
CA LYS A 23 -15.34 31.73 -15.16
C LYS A 23 -15.00 30.24 -15.29
N ASN A 24 -14.40 29.62 -14.26
CA ASN A 24 -13.97 28.21 -14.30
C ASN A 24 -15.01 27.21 -13.77
N SER A 25 -16.15 27.65 -13.21
CA SER A 25 -17.19 26.74 -12.67
C SER A 25 -17.88 25.84 -13.70
N ARG A 26 -17.59 26.01 -14.99
CA ARG A 26 -18.06 25.16 -16.11
C ARG A 26 -17.02 24.16 -16.62
N LYS A 27 -15.79 24.14 -16.09
CA LYS A 27 -14.77 23.22 -16.59
C LYS A 27 -15.06 21.82 -16.07
N GLU A 28 -15.58 21.00 -16.98
CA GLU A 28 -15.58 19.56 -16.84
C GLU A 28 -14.13 19.07 -16.69
N TYR A 29 -13.95 17.93 -16.02
CA TYR A 29 -12.66 17.31 -15.78
C TYR A 29 -12.68 15.87 -16.25
N THR A 30 -11.88 15.57 -17.28
CA THR A 30 -11.60 14.19 -17.68
C THR A 30 -10.52 13.63 -16.75
N ALA A 31 -10.90 12.64 -15.95
CA ALA A 31 -10.04 12.04 -14.94
C ALA A 31 -9.27 10.83 -15.49
N VAL A 32 -8.43 10.23 -14.64
CA VAL A 32 -7.62 9.03 -14.96
C VAL A 32 -8.40 7.78 -15.32
N ASP A 33 -9.71 7.75 -15.09
CA ASP A 33 -10.61 6.69 -15.54
C ASP A 33 -11.21 6.94 -16.93
N ASN A 34 -10.74 7.99 -17.62
CA ASN A 34 -11.25 8.49 -18.89
C ASN A 34 -12.72 8.95 -18.83
N HIS A 35 -13.31 9.08 -17.64
CA HIS A 35 -14.63 9.66 -17.46
C HIS A 35 -14.52 11.18 -17.27
N THR A 36 -15.49 11.91 -17.82
CA THR A 36 -15.55 13.37 -17.70
C THR A 36 -16.58 13.77 -16.65
N TYR A 37 -16.10 14.31 -15.54
CA TYR A 37 -16.88 14.76 -14.40
C TYR A 37 -17.16 16.26 -14.46
N LYS A 38 -18.31 16.70 -13.98
CA LYS A 38 -18.70 18.12 -13.97
C LYS A 38 -19.36 18.54 -12.66
N LYS A 39 -19.50 19.86 -12.51
CA LYS A 39 -20.25 20.45 -11.42
C LYS A 39 -21.68 19.89 -11.40
N GLY A 40 -22.14 19.51 -10.21
CA GLY A 40 -23.47 18.92 -10.00
C GLY A 40 -23.47 17.39 -10.01
N ASP A 41 -22.41 16.74 -10.49
CA ASP A 41 -22.32 15.29 -10.44
C ASP A 41 -22.19 14.81 -9.00
N MET A 42 -22.78 13.64 -8.72
CA MET A 42 -22.65 12.97 -7.45
C MET A 42 -21.41 12.07 -7.46
N LEU A 43 -20.53 12.24 -6.48
CA LEU A 43 -19.44 11.33 -6.19
C LEU A 43 -19.82 10.41 -5.05
N THR A 44 -19.58 9.11 -5.25
CA THR A 44 -19.74 8.10 -4.21
C THR A 44 -18.40 7.77 -3.58
N PHE A 45 -18.35 7.71 -2.26
CA PHE A 45 -17.15 7.32 -1.53
C PHE A 45 -16.95 5.79 -1.59
N GLY A 46 -15.69 5.39 -1.70
CA GLY A 46 -15.25 4.00 -1.71
C GLY A 46 -14.71 3.58 -0.35
N THR A 47 -13.54 2.94 -0.34
CA THR A 47 -12.92 2.42 0.89
C THR A 47 -11.73 3.29 1.29
N PRO A 48 -11.54 3.61 2.59
CA PRO A 48 -10.36 4.37 3.01
C PRO A 48 -9.05 3.59 2.80
N ALA A 49 -7.98 4.28 2.37
CA ALA A 49 -6.67 3.67 2.17
C ALA A 49 -5.87 3.48 3.47
N ARG A 50 -6.21 4.17 4.57
CA ARG A 50 -5.48 4.16 5.85
C ARG A 50 -6.35 3.67 7.00
N GLY A 51 -6.74 2.39 6.94
CA GLY A 51 -7.58 1.77 7.97
C GLY A 51 -8.97 2.40 8.04
N THR A 52 -9.17 3.32 8.98
CA THR A 52 -10.42 4.07 9.15
C THR A 52 -10.40 5.46 8.51
N GLU A 53 -9.26 5.92 8.00
CA GLU A 53 -9.09 7.26 7.43
C GLU A 53 -8.81 7.21 5.93
N TYR A 54 -9.35 8.19 5.20
CA TYR A 54 -9.05 8.40 3.80
C TYR A 54 -7.73 9.16 3.66
N GLU A 55 -6.90 8.80 2.69
CA GLU A 55 -5.62 9.45 2.42
C GLU A 55 -5.78 10.70 1.55
N TYR A 56 -6.65 10.64 0.56
CA TYR A 56 -6.83 11.65 -0.48
C TYR A 56 -8.15 12.41 -0.39
N ILE A 57 -8.87 12.22 0.73
CA ILE A 57 -10.11 12.92 1.04
C ILE A 57 -9.97 13.63 2.39
N ILE A 58 -10.16 14.94 2.39
CA ILE A 58 -9.99 15.83 3.54
C ILE A 58 -11.31 16.55 3.82
N ILE A 59 -11.66 16.72 5.09
CA ILE A 59 -12.72 17.63 5.52
C ILE A 59 -12.07 18.90 6.06
N SER A 60 -12.44 20.04 5.48
CA SER A 60 -11.90 21.36 5.82
C SER A 60 -13.01 22.32 6.23
N ASP A 61 -12.70 23.23 7.15
CA ASP A 61 -13.58 24.38 7.42
C ASP A 61 -13.66 25.27 6.17
N ILE A 62 -14.85 25.80 5.90
CA ILE A 62 -15.08 26.71 4.78
C ILE A 62 -14.44 28.07 5.12
N VAL A 63 -13.70 28.60 4.15
CA VAL A 63 -13.21 29.97 4.16
C VAL A 63 -14.25 30.84 3.46
N SER A 64 -14.89 31.73 4.21
CA SER A 64 -15.96 32.61 3.73
C SER A 64 -15.41 33.95 3.23
N VAL A 65 -16.18 34.65 2.40
CA VAL A 65 -15.88 36.04 2.00
C VAL A 65 -15.75 36.96 3.23
N GLY A 66 -16.55 36.71 4.27
CA GLY A 66 -16.46 37.45 5.54
C GLY A 66 -15.13 37.26 6.25
N ASP A 67 -14.52 36.07 6.18
CA ASP A 67 -13.20 35.81 6.74
C ASP A 67 -12.14 36.68 6.03
N TYR A 68 -12.23 36.82 4.71
CA TYR A 68 -11.34 37.70 3.94
C TYR A 68 -11.52 39.17 4.30
N ILE A 69 -12.77 39.65 4.36
CA ILE A 69 -13.06 41.04 4.72
C ILE A 69 -12.50 41.33 6.12
N THR A 70 -12.73 40.43 7.08
CA THR A 70 -12.23 40.57 8.46
C THR A 70 -10.72 40.75 8.47
N VAL A 71 -9.97 39.84 7.83
CA VAL A 71 -8.50 39.94 7.73
C VAL A 71 -8.07 41.23 7.04
N PHE A 72 -8.74 41.61 5.94
CA PHE A 72 -8.42 42.82 5.18
C PHE A 72 -8.68 44.10 5.97
N THR A 73 -9.69 44.11 6.82
CA THR A 73 -10.01 45.22 7.74
C THR A 73 -9.17 45.21 9.03
N GLY A 74 -8.18 44.31 9.14
CA GLY A 74 -7.27 44.22 10.29
C GLY A 74 -7.80 43.41 11.47
N GLY A 75 -8.92 42.70 11.30
CA GLY A 75 -9.45 41.77 12.29
C GLY A 75 -8.72 40.42 12.28
N THR A 76 -8.87 39.67 13.37
CA THR A 76 -8.37 38.30 13.51
C THR A 76 -9.46 37.28 13.23
N ILE A 77 -9.10 36.17 12.58
CA ILE A 77 -9.99 35.02 12.35
C ILE A 77 -9.49 33.81 13.16
N GLU A 78 -10.42 32.96 13.59
CA GLU A 78 -10.07 31.69 14.23
C GLU A 78 -9.34 30.76 13.24
N GLU A 79 -8.43 29.94 13.77
CA GLU A 79 -7.67 28.98 12.96
C GLU A 79 -8.61 27.93 12.35
N LYS A 80 -8.70 27.93 11.02
CA LYS A 80 -9.49 26.97 10.24
C LYS A 80 -8.77 25.62 10.24
N LYS A 81 -9.51 24.54 10.51
CA LYS A 81 -8.98 23.18 10.62
C LYS A 81 -9.23 22.40 9.34
N SER A 82 -8.28 21.52 9.03
CA SER A 82 -8.42 20.50 8.00
C SER A 82 -7.87 19.18 8.52
N ASN A 83 -8.60 18.09 8.28
CA ASN A 83 -8.18 16.74 8.67
C ASN A 83 -8.62 15.73 7.61
N ASN A 84 -7.90 14.62 7.53
CA ASN A 84 -8.33 13.47 6.73
C ASN A 84 -9.74 13.04 7.13
N ALA A 85 -10.57 12.75 6.14
CA ALA A 85 -11.91 12.26 6.40
C ALA A 85 -11.84 10.84 7.01
N THR A 86 -12.79 10.50 7.87
CA THR A 86 -12.91 9.14 8.40
C THR A 86 -14.04 8.38 7.71
N LYS A 87 -13.95 7.05 7.72
CA LYS A 87 -15.01 6.16 7.25
C LYS A 87 -16.35 6.47 7.92
N GLU A 88 -16.33 6.72 9.22
CA GLU A 88 -17.53 7.02 10.00
C GLU A 88 -18.18 8.35 9.61
N GLN A 89 -17.39 9.34 9.21
CA GLN A 89 -17.91 10.62 8.74
C GLN A 89 -18.56 10.48 7.37
N LEU A 90 -17.88 9.82 6.42
CA LEU A 90 -18.36 9.72 5.04
C LEU A 90 -19.42 8.62 4.85
N SER A 91 -19.45 7.58 5.68
CA SER A 91 -20.47 6.51 5.59
C SER A 91 -21.89 6.99 5.92
N LYS A 92 -22.00 8.10 6.65
CA LYS A 92 -23.27 8.77 6.95
C LYS A 92 -23.82 9.54 5.73
N MET A 93 -23.04 9.62 4.64
CA MET A 93 -23.39 10.30 3.41
C MET A 93 -23.57 9.28 2.28
N ASN A 94 -24.66 9.40 1.50
CA ASN A 94 -24.84 8.62 0.26
C ASN A 94 -24.02 9.21 -0.91
N GLY A 95 -22.78 9.63 -0.64
CA GLY A 95 -21.97 10.44 -1.55
C GLY A 95 -22.15 11.94 -1.35
N SER A 96 -21.49 12.73 -2.19
CA SER A 96 -21.56 14.19 -2.17
C SER A 96 -21.47 14.80 -3.58
N VAL A 97 -22.09 15.97 -3.74
CA VAL A 97 -22.18 16.68 -5.02
C VAL A 97 -20.94 17.55 -5.24
N ILE A 98 -20.38 17.48 -6.45
CA ILE A 98 -19.28 18.32 -6.90
C ILE A 98 -19.75 19.77 -7.01
N LYS A 99 -19.21 20.67 -6.18
CA LYS A 99 -19.47 22.11 -6.28
C LYS A 99 -18.67 22.73 -7.42
N HIS A 100 -17.39 22.37 -7.51
CA HIS A 100 -16.46 22.81 -8.57
C HIS A 100 -15.15 22.03 -8.48
N PHE A 101 -14.33 22.14 -9.54
CA PHE A 101 -12.94 21.72 -9.55
C PHE A 101 -12.01 22.92 -9.33
N ALA A 102 -11.01 22.73 -8.49
CA ALA A 102 -9.91 23.66 -8.25
C ALA A 102 -8.59 23.04 -8.72
N ASN A 103 -7.60 23.88 -8.98
CA ASN A 103 -6.23 23.41 -9.19
C ASN A 103 -5.65 23.05 -7.82
N GLY A 104 -5.26 21.79 -7.64
CA GLY A 104 -4.55 21.35 -6.45
C GLY A 104 -3.04 21.62 -6.54
N VAL A 105 -2.31 21.03 -5.61
CA VAL A 105 -0.84 21.07 -5.57
C VAL A 105 -0.28 19.98 -6.51
N GLN A 106 0.82 20.26 -7.21
CA GLN A 106 1.51 19.31 -8.12
C GLN A 106 0.62 18.77 -9.25
N ASP A 107 -0.08 19.63 -9.98
CA ASP A 107 -0.92 19.28 -11.14
C ASP A 107 -2.09 18.30 -10.88
N ASN A 108 -2.34 17.92 -9.62
CA ASN A 108 -3.52 17.14 -9.26
C ASN A 108 -4.78 18.03 -9.25
N LYS A 109 -5.86 17.58 -9.89
CA LYS A 109 -7.14 18.26 -9.76
C LYS A 109 -7.77 18.00 -8.40
N LEU A 110 -8.27 19.08 -7.80
CA LEU A 110 -8.99 19.03 -6.54
C LEU A 110 -10.49 19.18 -6.81
N ALA A 111 -11.31 18.23 -6.41
CA ALA A 111 -12.75 18.40 -6.39
C ALA A 111 -13.20 18.90 -5.02
N VAL A 112 -14.03 19.92 -5.01
CA VAL A 112 -14.63 20.48 -3.79
C VAL A 112 -16.08 20.03 -3.72
N LEU A 113 -16.43 19.31 -2.66
CA LEU A 113 -17.76 18.75 -2.44
C LEU A 113 -18.43 19.36 -1.21
N LYS A 114 -19.76 19.29 -1.16
CA LYS A 114 -20.52 19.74 0.02
C LYS A 114 -20.36 18.74 1.18
N TYR A 115 -20.04 19.21 2.39
CA TYR A 115 -20.17 18.40 3.61
C TYR A 115 -21.35 18.91 4.45
N ASN A 116 -21.24 20.13 4.98
CA ASN A 116 -22.31 20.84 5.67
C ASN A 116 -22.14 22.35 5.46
N ASP A 117 -22.84 23.17 6.23
CA ASP A 117 -22.83 24.63 6.03
C ASP A 117 -21.51 25.30 6.44
N ASN A 118 -20.69 24.62 7.26
CA ASN A 118 -19.44 25.17 7.80
C ASN A 118 -18.19 24.47 7.28
N LYS A 119 -18.34 23.32 6.63
CA LYS A 119 -17.24 22.47 6.16
C LYS A 119 -17.47 21.95 4.75
N GLU A 120 -16.38 21.70 4.06
CA GLU A 120 -16.36 21.10 2.72
C GLU A 120 -15.43 19.89 2.66
N ILE A 121 -15.67 19.04 1.66
CA ILE A 121 -14.81 17.89 1.37
C ILE A 121 -13.90 18.27 0.22
N LEU A 122 -12.61 18.06 0.40
CA LEU A 122 -11.58 18.26 -0.61
C LEU A 122 -11.07 16.88 -1.06
N VAL A 123 -11.15 16.59 -2.36
CA VAL A 123 -10.75 15.31 -2.93
C VAL A 123 -9.63 15.53 -3.94
N PHE A 124 -8.46 14.92 -3.73
CA PHE A 124 -7.41 14.83 -4.74
C PHE A 124 -7.84 13.77 -5.77
N PHE A 125 -8.48 14.23 -6.85
CA PHE A 125 -9.43 13.44 -7.62
C PHE A 125 -8.86 12.15 -8.19
N ASP A 126 -7.77 12.24 -8.96
CA ASP A 126 -7.20 11.08 -9.61
C ASP A 126 -6.55 10.10 -8.64
N LYS A 127 -5.95 10.60 -7.56
CA LYS A 127 -5.36 9.77 -6.52
C LYS A 127 -6.42 9.02 -5.73
N ALA A 128 -7.51 9.71 -5.37
CA ALA A 128 -8.65 9.09 -4.72
C ALA A 128 -9.34 8.05 -5.63
N LEU A 129 -9.45 8.31 -6.94
CA LEU A 129 -9.95 7.32 -7.91
C LEU A 129 -9.03 6.10 -8.00
N GLN A 130 -7.72 6.32 -8.21
CA GLN A 130 -6.73 5.25 -8.33
C GLN A 130 -6.73 4.34 -7.11
N ASN A 131 -6.87 4.89 -5.90
CA ASN A 131 -6.86 4.10 -4.67
C ASN A 131 -8.24 3.54 -4.28
N GLY A 132 -9.29 3.79 -5.05
CA GLY A 132 -10.64 3.33 -4.74
C GLY A 132 -11.27 4.03 -3.53
N GLU A 133 -10.76 5.22 -3.17
CA GLU A 133 -11.33 6.06 -2.11
C GLU A 133 -12.59 6.82 -2.60
N ILE A 134 -12.69 7.04 -3.92
CA ILE A 134 -13.93 7.38 -4.61
C ILE A 134 -14.21 6.35 -5.70
N LYS A 135 -15.49 6.08 -5.96
CA LYS A 135 -15.91 5.13 -6.99
C LYS A 135 -15.86 5.78 -8.37
N SER A 136 -15.20 5.13 -9.31
CA SER A 136 -15.25 5.51 -10.72
C SER A 136 -16.66 5.35 -11.27
N GLN A 137 -17.01 6.18 -12.27
CA GLN A 137 -18.23 6.01 -13.06
C GLN A 137 -17.99 5.21 -14.34
N ALA A 138 -16.74 4.92 -14.70
CA ALA A 138 -16.40 4.02 -15.79
C ALA A 138 -16.49 2.56 -15.32
N GLN A 139 -17.27 1.73 -16.03
CA GLN A 139 -17.54 0.34 -15.64
C GLN A 139 -16.28 -0.54 -15.60
N ASP A 140 -15.30 -0.26 -16.46
CA ASP A 140 -14.07 -1.08 -16.60
C ASP A 140 -12.86 -0.46 -15.91
N PHE A 141 -13.05 0.60 -15.11
CA PHE A 141 -11.94 1.21 -14.41
C PHE A 141 -11.47 0.31 -13.26
N GLN A 142 -10.22 -0.12 -13.34
CA GLN A 142 -9.57 -0.87 -12.28
C GLN A 142 -8.79 0.07 -11.37
N THR A 143 -9.14 0.08 -10.09
CA THR A 143 -8.32 0.73 -9.06
C THR A 143 -6.95 0.03 -8.96
N THR A 144 -5.99 0.65 -8.27
CA THR A 144 -4.71 0.01 -7.94
C THR A 144 -4.93 -1.33 -7.25
N ALA A 145 -5.91 -1.39 -6.33
CA ALA A 145 -6.32 -2.62 -5.68
C ALA A 145 -6.90 -3.62 -6.70
N ASP A 146 -7.83 -3.22 -7.57
CA ASP A 146 -8.43 -4.12 -8.55
C ASP A 146 -7.41 -4.64 -9.55
N LYS A 147 -6.41 -3.84 -9.96
CA LYS A 147 -5.30 -4.33 -10.78
C LYS A 147 -4.49 -5.39 -10.04
N ILE A 148 -4.28 -5.19 -8.75
CA ILE A 148 -3.64 -6.20 -7.87
C ILE A 148 -4.53 -7.45 -7.72
N PHE A 149 -5.86 -7.32 -7.65
CA PHE A 149 -6.80 -8.45 -7.46
C PHE A 149 -7.21 -9.16 -8.76
N ALA A 150 -7.30 -8.47 -9.90
CA ALA A 150 -7.57 -9.05 -11.21
C ALA A 150 -6.38 -9.90 -11.70
N ASN A 151 -5.16 -9.47 -11.33
CA ASN A 151 -3.98 -10.32 -11.45
C ASN A 151 -4.05 -11.58 -10.54
N LYS A 152 -4.85 -11.60 -9.46
CA LYS A 152 -5.12 -12.80 -8.64
C LYS A 152 -6.18 -13.73 -9.24
N ALA A 153 -7.18 -13.22 -9.97
CA ALA A 153 -8.25 -14.04 -10.56
C ALA A 153 -7.75 -14.96 -11.71
N SER A 154 -6.57 -14.66 -12.25
CA SER A 154 -5.93 -15.43 -13.33
C SER A 154 -4.96 -16.51 -12.81
N SER A 155 -4.71 -16.60 -11.51
CA SER A 155 -3.75 -17.55 -10.93
C SER A 155 -4.19 -18.03 -9.54
N GLY A 156 -4.62 -19.29 -9.43
CA GLY A 156 -5.07 -19.89 -8.18
C GLY A 156 -3.99 -19.98 -7.09
N GLN A 157 -4.46 -19.91 -5.83
CA GLN A 157 -3.80 -20.16 -4.53
C GLN A 157 -2.86 -19.10 -3.93
N GLY A 158 -3.25 -18.59 -2.75
CA GLY A 158 -2.38 -17.92 -1.77
C GLY A 158 -3.13 -17.04 -0.75
N ASP A 159 -3.11 -17.43 0.53
CA ASP A 159 -3.74 -16.76 1.69
C ASP A 159 -3.16 -15.36 1.95
N GLY A 160 -3.65 -14.35 1.23
CA GLY A 160 -3.70 -12.96 1.69
C GLY A 160 -2.44 -12.11 1.59
N ASN A 161 -1.25 -12.66 1.30
CA ASN A 161 -0.04 -11.83 1.16
C ASN A 161 0.96 -12.32 0.09
N GLY A 162 0.44 -12.90 -0.99
CA GLY A 162 1.20 -13.36 -2.14
C GLY A 162 0.92 -14.81 -2.52
N THR A 163 1.56 -15.28 -3.58
CA THR A 163 1.50 -16.66 -4.05
C THR A 163 2.70 -17.44 -3.55
N VAL A 164 2.51 -18.73 -3.27
CA VAL A 164 3.56 -19.63 -2.80
C VAL A 164 3.67 -20.81 -3.75
N LYS A 165 4.87 -21.03 -4.29
CA LYS A 165 5.24 -22.29 -4.93
C LYS A 165 6.22 -23.00 -4.01
N SER A 166 5.70 -24.03 -3.35
CA SER A 166 6.48 -24.85 -2.42
C SER A 166 7.65 -25.53 -3.15
N PHE A 167 8.73 -25.75 -2.42
CA PHE A 167 9.92 -26.48 -2.89
C PHE A 167 9.65 -27.99 -3.06
N SER A 168 8.52 -28.48 -2.56
CA SER A 168 8.06 -29.87 -2.67
C SER A 168 6.54 -29.95 -2.52
N PRO A 169 5.85 -30.86 -3.23
CA PRO A 169 4.41 -31.10 -3.05
C PRO A 169 4.04 -31.64 -1.66
N ASP A 170 5.00 -32.21 -0.93
CA ASP A 170 4.76 -32.80 0.41
C ASP A 170 4.74 -31.77 1.54
N PHE A 171 5.12 -30.52 1.24
CA PHE A 171 5.21 -29.43 2.21
C PHE A 171 4.15 -28.36 1.91
N ASP A 172 3.33 -28.08 2.92
CA ASP A 172 2.43 -26.93 2.94
C ASP A 172 3.19 -25.72 3.50
N VAL A 173 3.26 -24.66 2.70
CA VAL A 173 3.97 -23.42 3.03
C VAL A 173 3.00 -22.26 2.91
N LYS A 174 2.88 -21.48 3.98
CA LYS A 174 1.99 -20.32 4.06
C LYS A 174 2.75 -19.06 4.41
N ILE A 175 2.38 -17.96 3.77
CA ILE A 175 2.86 -16.64 4.16
C ILE A 175 2.02 -16.17 5.36
N LEU A 176 2.68 -15.86 6.47
CA LEU A 176 2.01 -15.30 7.65
C LEU A 176 1.94 -13.78 7.58
N SER A 177 3.05 -13.14 7.21
CA SER A 177 3.13 -11.69 7.07
C SER A 177 4.38 -11.28 6.31
N VAL A 178 4.36 -10.06 5.77
CA VAL A 178 5.52 -9.42 5.14
C VAL A 178 5.63 -8.04 5.77
N VAL A 179 6.63 -7.86 6.64
CA VAL A 179 6.75 -6.68 7.50
C VAL A 179 7.99 -5.91 7.13
N GLY A 180 7.83 -4.62 6.83
CA GLY A 180 8.93 -3.70 6.58
C GLY A 180 9.30 -2.89 7.82
N ASP A 181 10.59 -2.66 8.06
CA ASP A 181 11.10 -1.69 9.03
C ASP A 181 11.68 -0.49 8.28
N LYS A 182 11.01 0.67 8.40
CA LYS A 182 11.41 1.87 7.66
C LYS A 182 12.79 2.38 8.04
N LYS A 183 13.20 2.23 9.30
CA LYS A 183 14.48 2.74 9.83
C LYS A 183 15.63 1.83 9.43
N ALA A 184 15.44 0.52 9.56
CA ALA A 184 16.45 -0.46 9.19
C ALA A 184 16.53 -0.70 7.68
N GLN A 185 15.54 -0.24 6.91
CA GLN A 185 15.40 -0.49 5.47
C GLN A 185 15.41 -1.99 5.17
N THR A 186 14.65 -2.74 5.95
CA THR A 186 14.55 -4.19 5.84
C THR A 186 13.12 -4.65 5.66
N VAL A 187 12.93 -5.77 4.98
CA VAL A 187 11.64 -6.47 4.88
C VAL A 187 11.83 -7.91 5.32
N THR A 188 10.99 -8.35 6.25
CA THR A 188 10.97 -9.72 6.75
C THR A 188 9.71 -10.42 6.27
N VAL A 189 9.89 -11.52 5.54
CA VAL A 189 8.82 -12.43 5.15
C VAL A 189 8.72 -13.53 6.21
N ASN A 190 7.61 -13.56 6.94
CA ASN A 190 7.32 -14.59 7.93
C ASN A 190 6.47 -15.68 7.27
N LEU A 191 6.89 -16.92 7.44
CA LEU A 191 6.30 -18.10 6.82
C LEU A 191 5.94 -19.14 7.88
N LEU A 192 5.01 -20.02 7.52
CA LEU A 192 4.68 -21.23 8.25
C LEU A 192 4.90 -22.42 7.33
N ILE A 193 5.68 -23.41 7.78
CA ILE A 193 5.95 -24.63 7.01
C ILE A 193 5.44 -25.83 7.81
N SER A 194 4.75 -26.76 7.14
CA SER A 194 4.33 -28.04 7.71
C SER A 194 4.34 -29.13 6.65
N HIS A 195 4.35 -30.40 7.08
CA HIS A 195 4.28 -31.55 6.18
C HIS A 195 3.62 -32.75 6.88
N LYS A 196 3.27 -33.77 6.11
CA LYS A 196 2.67 -35.02 6.62
C LYS A 196 3.64 -36.21 6.65
N ILE A 197 4.81 -36.08 6.04
CA ILE A 197 5.86 -37.11 6.04
C ILE A 197 6.63 -37.15 7.37
N VAL A 198 7.34 -38.25 7.65
CA VAL A 198 8.13 -38.42 8.88
C VAL A 198 9.20 -37.32 8.98
N HIS A 199 9.34 -36.70 10.15
CA HIS A 199 10.35 -35.70 10.55
C HIS A 199 11.37 -35.31 9.48
N GLN A 200 11.32 -34.05 9.05
CA GLN A 200 12.15 -33.58 7.94
C GLN A 200 13.15 -32.55 8.44
N LYS A 201 14.42 -32.75 8.10
CA LYS A 201 15.44 -31.73 8.25
C LYS A 201 15.36 -30.79 7.06
N VAL A 202 15.02 -29.53 7.32
CA VAL A 202 14.87 -28.49 6.31
C VAL A 202 15.92 -27.42 6.53
N CYS A 203 16.59 -27.02 5.45
CA CYS A 203 17.65 -26.03 5.45
C CYS A 203 17.35 -24.89 4.48
N PHE A 204 17.42 -23.64 4.94
CA PHE A 204 17.34 -22.45 4.08
C PHE A 204 18.72 -21.95 3.68
N ASN A 205 18.81 -21.35 2.49
CA ASN A 205 20.05 -20.88 1.87
C ASN A 205 21.10 -21.98 1.72
N LYS A 206 20.63 -23.20 1.43
CA LYS A 206 21.46 -24.38 1.21
C LYS A 206 21.07 -25.04 -0.10
N THR A 207 22.07 -25.44 -0.87
CA THR A 207 21.91 -26.23 -2.09
C THR A 207 22.56 -27.60 -1.89
N CYS A 208 22.37 -28.50 -2.86
CA CYS A 208 22.96 -29.84 -2.83
C CYS A 208 24.41 -29.83 -3.36
N SER A 209 24.88 -28.68 -3.86
CA SER A 209 26.25 -28.51 -4.35
C SER A 209 27.08 -27.77 -3.30
N VAL A 210 28.20 -28.37 -2.90
CA VAL A 210 29.19 -27.75 -2.01
C VAL A 210 29.89 -26.53 -2.64
N PHE A 211 29.78 -26.36 -3.96
CA PHE A 211 30.42 -25.27 -4.69
C PHE A 211 29.44 -24.13 -5.08
N ASP A 212 28.14 -24.32 -4.88
CA ASP A 212 27.11 -23.33 -5.25
C ASP A 212 26.50 -22.67 -4.01
N VAL A 213 26.97 -21.45 -3.72
CA VAL A 213 26.46 -20.64 -2.61
C VAL A 213 25.28 -19.81 -3.10
N LYS A 214 24.13 -20.45 -3.37
CA LYS A 214 22.89 -19.70 -3.60
C LYS A 214 22.36 -19.13 -2.29
N LYS A 215 22.04 -17.84 -2.33
CA LYS A 215 21.36 -17.12 -1.26
C LYS A 215 19.98 -16.68 -1.73
N SER A 216 19.09 -16.44 -0.78
CA SER A 216 17.79 -15.88 -1.07
C SER A 216 17.93 -14.58 -1.84
N LYS A 217 17.06 -14.38 -2.82
CA LYS A 217 16.99 -13.16 -3.61
C LYS A 217 15.58 -12.60 -3.56
N CYS A 218 15.48 -11.30 -3.68
CA CYS A 218 14.23 -10.57 -3.61
C CYS A 218 14.24 -9.49 -4.68
N PHE A 219 13.13 -9.37 -5.41
CA PHE A 219 12.95 -8.43 -6.50
C PHE A 219 11.66 -7.66 -6.30
N ASP A 220 11.67 -6.36 -6.55
CA ASP A 220 10.45 -5.56 -6.62
C ASP A 220 9.84 -5.56 -8.04
N TYR A 221 8.75 -4.82 -8.22
CA TYR A 221 8.06 -4.71 -9.50
C TYR A 221 8.79 -3.83 -10.53
N GLU A 222 9.81 -3.10 -10.12
CA GLU A 222 10.69 -2.33 -11.02
C GLU A 222 11.91 -3.14 -11.45
N GLY A 223 12.08 -4.35 -10.89
CA GLY A 223 13.20 -5.24 -11.18
C GLY A 223 14.45 -4.99 -10.33
N ASN A 224 14.37 -4.17 -9.29
CA ASN A 224 15.48 -3.97 -8.37
C ASN A 224 15.71 -5.23 -7.52
N GLU A 225 16.95 -5.71 -7.47
CA GLU A 225 17.36 -6.85 -6.64
C GLU A 225 17.81 -6.36 -5.25
N TYR A 226 17.29 -7.00 -4.21
CA TYR A 226 17.61 -6.70 -2.81
C TYR A 226 18.39 -7.84 -2.16
N PRO A 227 19.53 -7.54 -1.51
CA PRO A 227 20.33 -8.57 -0.88
C PRO A 227 19.62 -9.14 0.36
N TYR A 228 19.80 -10.44 0.59
CA TYR A 228 19.41 -11.05 1.85
C TYR A 228 20.22 -10.49 3.03
N LYS A 229 19.64 -10.56 4.22
CA LYS A 229 20.24 -10.20 5.50
C LYS A 229 20.41 -11.41 6.40
N GLU A 230 19.32 -12.15 6.63
CA GLU A 230 19.28 -13.29 7.55
C GLU A 230 18.09 -14.20 7.26
N VAL A 231 18.17 -15.43 7.76
CA VAL A 231 17.11 -16.45 7.69
C VAL A 231 16.98 -17.16 9.03
N GLY A 232 15.80 -17.69 9.33
CA GLY A 232 15.58 -18.51 10.51
C GLY A 232 14.51 -19.58 10.34
N ILE A 233 14.69 -20.68 11.06
CA ILE A 233 13.76 -21.83 11.10
C ILE A 233 13.56 -22.21 12.57
N GLY A 234 12.38 -21.95 13.12
CA GLY A 234 12.14 -22.05 14.55
C GLY A 234 13.00 -21.06 15.34
N ASN A 235 13.76 -21.56 16.32
CA ASN A 235 14.64 -20.73 17.15
C ASN A 235 16.01 -20.47 16.51
N GLU A 236 16.39 -21.26 15.50
CA GLU A 236 17.66 -21.14 14.79
C GLU A 236 17.62 -19.97 13.81
N ARG A 237 18.67 -19.14 13.81
CA ARG A 237 18.80 -18.02 12.87
C ARG A 237 20.26 -17.78 12.51
N THR A 238 20.52 -17.38 11.27
CA THR A 238 21.88 -17.07 10.81
C THR A 238 21.87 -16.15 9.59
N THR A 239 23.02 -15.53 9.35
CA THR A 239 23.31 -14.80 8.13
C THR A 239 23.89 -15.69 7.03
N TYR A 240 23.94 -17.02 7.18
CA TYR A 240 24.46 -17.92 6.14
C TYR A 240 23.41 -18.93 5.65
N SER A 241 23.43 -20.14 6.20
CA SER A 241 22.45 -21.20 5.96
C SER A 241 22.01 -21.73 7.32
N VAL A 242 20.70 -21.94 7.49
CA VAL A 242 20.12 -22.45 8.72
C VAL A 242 19.45 -23.78 8.44
N CYS A 243 19.56 -24.75 9.34
CA CYS A 243 18.86 -26.03 9.26
C CYS A 243 18.13 -26.28 10.57
N ASN A 244 16.93 -26.85 10.49
CA ASN A 244 16.23 -27.36 11.66
C ASN A 244 15.34 -28.55 11.27
N THR A 245 14.96 -29.35 12.26
CA THR A 245 13.96 -30.41 12.08
C THR A 245 12.56 -29.80 12.17
N ILE A 246 11.74 -30.02 11.16
CA ILE A 246 10.30 -29.78 11.19
C ILE A 246 9.65 -31.11 11.58
N PRO A 247 8.97 -31.20 12.75
CA PRO A 247 8.30 -32.44 13.12
C PRO A 247 7.06 -32.69 12.26
N THR A 248 6.74 -33.96 12.04
CA THR A 248 5.54 -34.40 11.31
C THR A 248 4.28 -33.71 11.84
N GLN A 249 3.50 -33.08 10.95
CA GLN A 249 2.26 -32.36 11.27
C GLN A 249 2.37 -31.20 12.27
N VAL A 250 3.60 -30.78 12.63
CA VAL A 250 3.81 -29.62 13.49
C VAL A 250 4.22 -28.44 12.62
N PRO A 251 3.36 -27.41 12.49
CA PRO A 251 3.71 -26.23 11.71
C PRO A 251 4.80 -25.42 12.41
N LEU A 252 5.88 -25.13 11.71
CA LEU A 252 7.02 -24.38 12.23
C LEU A 252 7.09 -22.99 11.58
N LYS A 253 7.26 -21.96 12.42
CA LYS A 253 7.48 -20.59 11.95
C LYS A 253 8.90 -20.45 11.41
N THR A 254 9.02 -19.82 10.26
CA THR A 254 10.30 -19.52 9.61
C THR A 254 10.28 -18.09 9.07
N PHE A 255 11.44 -17.53 8.77
CA PHE A 255 11.51 -16.21 8.18
C PHE A 255 12.73 -16.03 7.27
N VAL A 256 12.62 -15.07 6.36
CA VAL A 256 13.75 -14.49 5.62
C VAL A 256 13.66 -12.98 5.68
N THR A 257 14.79 -12.32 5.94
CA THR A 257 14.88 -10.86 5.96
C THR A 257 15.80 -10.39 4.84
N PHE A 258 15.35 -9.38 4.10
CA PHE A 258 16.09 -8.65 3.07
C PHE A 258 16.41 -7.24 3.56
N LYS A 259 17.44 -6.60 2.99
CA LYS A 259 17.91 -5.27 3.39
C LYS A 259 18.07 -4.34 2.19
N GLN A 260 18.29 -3.06 2.48
CA GLN A 260 18.42 -1.98 1.49
C GLN A 260 17.14 -1.73 0.69
N ILE A 261 16.00 -2.01 1.31
CA ILE A 261 14.68 -1.78 0.72
C ILE A 261 14.14 -0.46 1.25
N LEU A 262 13.88 0.48 0.35
CA LEU A 262 13.36 1.79 0.73
C LEU A 262 11.88 1.71 1.09
N PRO A 263 11.39 2.54 2.05
CA PRO A 263 9.95 2.61 2.40
C PRO A 263 9.00 2.93 1.24
N SER A 264 9.52 3.45 0.12
CA SER A 264 8.75 3.69 -1.10
C SER A 264 8.35 2.39 -1.81
N VAL A 265 9.08 1.29 -1.62
CA VAL A 265 8.80 -0.01 -2.22
C VAL A 265 7.58 -0.62 -1.53
N GLN A 266 6.47 -0.75 -2.25
CA GLN A 266 5.20 -1.21 -1.66
C GLN A 266 5.05 -2.75 -1.65
N GLY A 267 5.85 -3.46 -2.44
CA GLY A 267 5.74 -4.91 -2.57
C GLY A 267 6.90 -5.54 -3.32
N MET A 268 6.98 -6.86 -3.23
CA MET A 268 7.97 -7.67 -3.92
C MET A 268 7.30 -8.50 -5.01
N SER A 269 7.85 -8.42 -6.22
CA SER A 269 7.36 -9.19 -7.36
C SER A 269 7.75 -10.66 -7.21
N PHE A 270 8.97 -10.93 -6.74
CA PHE A 270 9.51 -12.28 -6.65
C PHE A 270 10.53 -12.43 -5.51
N VAL A 271 10.41 -13.53 -4.78
CA VAL A 271 11.40 -13.97 -3.78
C VAL A 271 11.73 -15.43 -4.05
N THR A 272 13.02 -15.76 -4.09
CA THR A 272 13.49 -17.15 -4.14
C THR A 272 14.32 -17.45 -2.90
N ILE A 273 14.08 -18.62 -2.29
CA ILE A 273 14.81 -19.12 -1.13
C ILE A 273 15.29 -20.54 -1.48
N PRO A 274 16.59 -20.77 -1.62
CA PRO A 274 17.12 -22.11 -1.81
C PRO A 274 16.86 -22.98 -0.59
N VAL A 275 16.25 -24.14 -0.79
CA VAL A 275 15.90 -25.11 0.26
C VAL A 275 16.55 -26.45 -0.01
N ALA A 276 17.24 -26.99 0.99
CA ALA A 276 17.65 -28.39 1.03
C ALA A 276 16.84 -29.13 2.10
N TYR A 277 16.24 -30.26 1.77
CA TYR A 277 15.39 -31.02 2.69
C TYR A 277 15.54 -32.52 2.53
N GLY A 278 15.28 -33.28 3.60
CA GLY A 278 15.31 -34.73 3.61
C GLY A 278 14.86 -35.28 4.96
N ALA A 279 14.72 -36.60 5.05
CA ALA A 279 14.44 -37.27 6.32
C ALA A 279 15.51 -36.91 7.36
N GLU A 280 15.10 -36.68 8.60
CA GLU A 280 16.00 -36.27 9.68
C GLU A 280 17.15 -37.27 9.90
N ASP A 281 16.88 -38.56 9.75
CA ASP A 281 17.80 -39.68 9.85
C ASP A 281 18.44 -40.09 8.50
N GLY A 282 18.13 -39.37 7.42
CA GLY A 282 18.58 -39.67 6.07
C GLY A 282 19.87 -38.95 5.67
N GLU A 283 20.69 -39.62 4.85
CA GLU A 283 21.91 -39.02 4.26
C GLU A 283 21.63 -38.23 2.97
N ASN A 284 20.47 -38.45 2.34
CA ASN A 284 20.13 -37.85 1.04
C ASN A 284 19.24 -36.61 1.21
N TYR A 285 19.69 -35.50 0.65
CA TYR A 285 18.92 -34.26 0.56
C TYR A 285 18.42 -34.04 -0.87
N THR A 286 17.18 -33.57 -0.97
CA THR A 286 16.65 -32.95 -2.19
C THR A 286 16.81 -31.45 -2.07
N CYS A 287 17.10 -30.77 -3.18
CA CYS A 287 17.26 -29.33 -3.19
C CYS A 287 16.42 -28.70 -4.29
N ASN A 288 15.58 -27.75 -3.89
CA ASN A 288 14.69 -26.98 -4.75
C ASN A 288 14.54 -25.57 -4.16
N ASP A 289 13.98 -24.65 -4.95
CA ASP A 289 13.71 -23.30 -4.48
C ASP A 289 12.27 -23.19 -3.96
N LEU A 290 12.11 -22.53 -2.82
CA LEU A 290 10.84 -21.97 -2.40
C LEU A 290 10.68 -20.62 -3.11
N GLU A 291 9.62 -20.50 -3.90
CA GLU A 291 9.34 -19.28 -4.65
C GLU A 291 8.09 -18.61 -4.08
N LEU A 292 8.21 -17.31 -3.80
CA LEU A 292 7.11 -16.46 -3.39
C LEU A 292 6.95 -15.35 -4.42
N SER A 293 5.72 -14.93 -4.67
CA SER A 293 5.48 -13.83 -5.61
C SER A 293 4.32 -12.97 -5.15
N ASN A 294 4.25 -11.76 -5.70
CA ASN A 294 3.17 -10.81 -5.42
C ASN A 294 3.00 -10.47 -3.92
N LEU A 295 4.12 -10.27 -3.22
CA LEU A 295 4.13 -9.92 -1.80
C LEU A 295 3.81 -8.44 -1.60
N VAL A 296 2.98 -8.12 -0.60
CA VAL A 296 2.69 -6.74 -0.21
C VAL A 296 3.34 -6.45 1.14
N ILE A 297 4.07 -5.33 1.24
CA ILE A 297 4.84 -4.99 2.44
C ILE A 297 4.00 -4.15 3.40
N ASP A 298 3.84 -4.61 4.63
CA ASP A 298 3.29 -3.83 5.73
C ASP A 298 4.43 -3.09 6.46
N TRP A 299 4.65 -1.83 6.07
CA TRP A 299 5.70 -1.00 6.64
C TRP A 299 5.36 -0.47 8.04
N LYS A 300 6.25 -0.73 9.00
CA LYS A 300 6.23 -0.19 10.37
C LYS A 300 7.19 0.99 10.52
#